data_AF-A0A9E6C6U2-F1
#
_entry.id   AF-A0A9E6C6U2-F1
#
_cell.length_a   1.000
_cell.length_b   1.000
_cell.length_c   1.000
_cell.angle_alpha   90.00
_cell.angle_beta   90.00
_cell.angle_gamma   90.00
#
_symmetry.space_group_name_H-M   'P 1'
#
loop_
_entity.id
_entity.type
_entity.pdbx_description
1 polymer ?
#
loop_
_entity_poly.entity_id
_entity_poly.type
_entity_poly.pdbx_seq_one_letter_code
_entity_poly.pdbx_strand_id
1 'polypeptide(L)'
;MAHKLDFPFPIHFVDWPTWPEHVVMHIAQALTRWVKAFPPASCWARVFAGLRLHLHSDLPHGALARRDAIRFHPRLFQQRPAWLAQVAVVHELAHVWAFRAKPRALAWLPIDVLAWRLVWFAWREPGPTRYGRRRWLQPSEEWAETVAAYVYPEYLDHLRRTSEPEAWLGPKHRTFVQRVYQTMC
;
A
#
# COMPACT_ATOMS: atom_id res chain seq x y z
N MET A 1 17.04 18.78 15.08
CA MET A 1 17.84 18.19 13.97
C MET A 1 16.89 17.43 13.05
N ALA A 2 16.73 17.86 11.80
CA ALA A 2 15.90 17.14 10.84
C ALA A 2 16.70 15.94 10.31
N HIS A 3 16.38 14.73 10.76
CA HIS A 3 16.83 13.53 10.07
C HIS A 3 16.13 13.51 8.70
N LYS A 4 16.85 13.93 7.67
CA LYS A 4 16.41 13.70 6.29
C LYS A 4 16.51 12.20 6.10
N LEU A 5 15.37 11.52 6.13
CA LEU A 5 15.32 10.10 5.83
C LEU A 5 15.63 9.97 4.33
N ASP A 6 16.85 9.54 4.01
CA ASP A 6 17.28 9.31 2.64
C ASP A 6 16.62 8.03 2.12
N PHE A 7 15.42 8.19 1.58
CA PHE A 7 14.75 7.13 0.82
C PHE A 7 15.19 7.18 -0.65
N PRO A 8 15.22 6.04 -1.36
CA PRO A 8 15.61 5.99 -2.77
C PRO A 8 14.62 6.68 -3.73
N PHE A 9 13.54 7.28 -3.22
CA PHE A 9 12.56 8.03 -4.00
C PHE A 9 11.99 9.21 -3.20
N PRO A 10 11.64 10.33 -3.87
CA PRO A 10 11.26 11.56 -3.20
C PRO A 10 9.81 11.52 -2.70
N ILE A 11 9.65 11.28 -1.40
CA ILE A 11 8.40 11.45 -0.66
C ILE A 11 8.49 12.73 0.17
N HIS A 12 7.42 13.52 0.15
CA HIS A 12 7.32 14.77 0.91
C HIS A 12 6.42 14.57 2.12
N PHE A 13 6.98 14.69 3.31
CA PHE A 13 6.22 14.73 4.55
C PHE A 13 5.71 16.16 4.78
N VAL A 14 4.40 16.33 4.82
CA VAL A 14 3.77 17.65 5.02
C VAL A 14 3.67 17.91 6.52
N ASP A 15 4.16 19.08 6.95
CA ASP A 15 4.25 19.50 8.35
C ASP A 15 5.11 18.59 9.25
N TRP A 16 6.07 17.88 8.64
CA TRP A 16 6.93 16.87 9.27
C TRP A 16 7.48 17.20 10.66
N PRO A 17 8.00 18.42 10.95
CA PRO A 17 8.59 18.68 12.27
C PRO A 17 7.59 18.53 13.42
N THR A 18 6.28 18.52 13.13
CA THR A 18 5.21 18.37 14.13
C THR A 18 4.78 16.92 14.36
N TRP A 19 5.28 15.98 13.55
CA TRP A 19 4.85 14.60 13.62
C TRP A 19 5.51 13.88 14.81
N PRO A 20 4.76 13.04 15.55
CA PRO A 20 5.37 12.21 16.58
C PRO A 20 6.43 11.25 15.99
N GLU A 21 7.56 11.11 16.68
CA GLU A 21 8.69 10.29 16.21
C GLU A 21 8.31 8.83 15.90
N HIS A 22 7.39 8.24 16.66
CA HIS A 22 6.95 6.87 16.39
C HIS A 22 6.22 6.75 15.04
N VAL A 23 5.43 7.75 14.62
CA VAL A 23 4.74 7.78 13.32
C VAL A 23 5.76 7.77 12.18
N VAL A 24 6.75 8.64 12.31
CA VAL A 24 7.92 8.74 11.41
C VAL A 24 8.59 7.37 11.27
N MET A 25 8.88 6.71 12.38
CA MET A 25 9.53 5.40 12.39
C MET A 25 8.68 4.32 11.70
N HIS A 26 7.37 4.28 11.93
CA HIS A 26 6.49 3.32 11.27
C HIS A 26 6.51 3.47 9.75
N ILE A 27 6.44 4.70 9.25
CA ILE A 27 6.49 4.96 7.80
C ILE A 27 7.86 4.58 7.25
N ALA A 28 8.95 4.93 7.94
CA ALA A 28 10.29 4.56 7.51
C ALA A 28 10.50 3.04 7.42
N GLN A 29 9.99 2.29 8.41
CA GLN A 29 10.02 0.83 8.42
C GLN A 29 9.17 0.23 7.29
N ALA A 30 7.98 0.79 7.04
CA ALA A 30 7.11 0.40 5.93
C ALA A 30 7.81 0.57 4.57
N LEU A 31 8.40 1.74 4.34
CA LEU A 31 9.15 2.05 3.12
C LEU A 31 10.38 1.16 2.96
N THR A 32 11.08 0.86 4.05
CA THR A 32 12.23 -0.05 4.03
C THR A 32 11.81 -1.46 3.60
N ARG A 33 10.69 -1.99 4.13
CA ARG A 33 10.17 -3.29 3.70
C ARG A 33 9.65 -3.28 2.27
N TRP A 34 9.02 -2.19 1.83
CA TRP A 34 8.65 -2.01 0.43
C TRP A 34 9.86 -2.14 -0.50
N VAL A 35 10.94 -1.41 -0.21
CA VAL A 35 12.17 -1.45 -1.02
C VAL A 35 12.79 -2.86 -1.01
N LYS A 36 12.76 -3.56 0.12
CA LYS A 36 13.25 -4.96 0.19
C LYS A 36 12.40 -5.92 -0.63
N ALA A 37 11.08 -5.75 -0.65
CA ALA A 37 10.17 -6.57 -1.44
C ALA A 37 10.25 -6.25 -2.94
N PHE A 38 10.62 -5.01 -3.28
CA PHE A 38 10.74 -4.50 -4.64
C PHE A 38 12.09 -3.83 -4.91
N PRO A 39 13.22 -4.58 -4.84
CA PRO A 39 14.57 -4.04 -4.87
C PRO A 39 15.09 -3.83 -6.29
N PRO A 40 16.05 -2.91 -6.41
CA PRO A 40 15.81 -1.51 -6.66
C PRO A 40 15.59 -1.28 -8.15
N ALA A 41 14.49 -0.66 -8.51
CA ALA A 41 14.32 -0.17 -9.86
C ALA A 41 13.96 1.30 -9.81
N SER A 42 14.67 2.09 -10.61
CA SER A 42 14.50 3.54 -10.76
C SER A 42 13.05 3.95 -11.10
N CYS A 43 12.18 3.00 -11.44
CA CYS A 43 10.75 3.15 -11.59
C CYS A 43 10.02 3.70 -10.36
N TRP A 44 10.45 3.39 -9.12
CA TRP A 44 9.76 3.87 -7.92
C TRP A 44 9.87 5.39 -7.75
N ALA A 45 10.95 5.98 -8.24
CA ALA A 45 11.09 7.43 -8.29
C ALA A 45 9.95 8.06 -9.11
N ARG A 46 9.53 7.43 -10.22
CA ARG A 46 8.39 7.91 -11.02
C ARG A 46 7.06 7.69 -10.32
N VAL A 47 6.87 6.50 -9.74
CA VAL A 47 5.60 6.15 -9.06
C VAL A 47 5.40 7.03 -7.83
N PHE A 48 6.43 7.34 -7.05
CA PHE A 48 6.28 8.12 -5.82
C PHE A 48 6.74 9.57 -5.93
N ALA A 49 7.19 10.03 -7.11
CA ALA A 49 7.57 11.43 -7.34
C ALA A 49 6.49 12.42 -6.87
N GLY A 50 6.86 13.33 -5.97
CA GLY A 50 5.94 14.35 -5.48
C GLY A 50 4.78 13.80 -4.64
N LEU A 51 4.87 12.55 -4.16
CA LEU A 51 3.89 11.99 -3.24
C LEU A 51 3.97 12.74 -1.90
N ARG A 52 2.83 13.24 -1.43
CA ARG A 52 2.70 13.96 -0.17
C ARG A 52 2.10 13.07 0.91
N LEU A 53 2.78 12.91 2.04
CA LEU A 53 2.24 12.23 3.20
C LEU A 53 1.77 13.27 4.20
N HIS A 54 0.51 13.14 4.63
CA HIS A 54 -0.10 14.01 5.61
C HIS A 54 -0.56 13.22 6.82
N LEU A 55 -0.51 13.87 7.99
CA LEU A 55 -1.09 13.37 9.22
C LEU A 55 -2.30 14.27 9.54
N HIS A 56 -3.52 13.75 9.40
CA HIS A 56 -4.77 14.51 9.58
C HIS A 56 -5.70 13.77 10.54
N SER A 57 -6.19 14.47 11.56
CA SER A 57 -7.19 13.95 12.51
C SER A 57 -8.59 13.82 11.93
N ASP A 58 -8.87 14.45 10.79
CA ASP A 58 -10.23 14.64 10.29
C ASP A 58 -10.75 13.43 9.48
N LEU A 59 -9.93 12.38 9.36
CA LEU A 59 -10.33 11.12 8.74
C LEU A 59 -11.02 10.21 9.77
N PRO A 60 -12.06 9.44 9.38
CA PRO A 60 -12.57 8.36 10.23
C PRO A 60 -11.47 7.31 10.44
N HIS A 61 -10.82 7.33 11.61
CA HIS A 61 -9.82 6.40 12.17
C HIS A 61 -9.05 5.48 11.21
N GLY A 62 -8.53 6.00 10.10
CA GLY A 62 -7.92 5.20 9.04
C GLY A 62 -6.94 6.01 8.19
N ALA A 63 -6.74 5.56 6.95
CA ALA A 63 -5.94 6.29 5.98
C ALA A 63 -6.71 6.42 4.66
N LEU A 64 -6.24 7.34 3.81
CA LEU A 64 -6.84 7.57 2.50
C LEU A 64 -5.75 7.95 1.51
N ALA A 65 -5.51 7.08 0.55
CA ALA A 65 -4.72 7.37 -0.63
C ALA A 65 -5.53 8.14 -1.68
N ARG A 66 -4.84 9.10 -2.29
CA ARG A 66 -5.20 9.77 -3.53
C ARG A 66 -4.01 9.67 -4.48
N ARG A 67 -4.19 10.11 -5.72
CA ARG A 67 -3.15 10.06 -6.73
C ARG A 67 -1.83 10.68 -6.29
N ASP A 68 -1.82 11.77 -5.55
CA ASP A 68 -0.61 12.52 -5.18
C ASP A 68 -0.42 12.71 -3.67
N ALA A 69 -1.30 12.12 -2.86
CA ALA A 69 -1.22 12.24 -1.42
C ALA A 69 -1.72 10.99 -0.72
N ILE A 70 -1.15 10.69 0.45
CA ILE A 70 -1.74 9.79 1.43
C ILE A 70 -2.00 10.60 2.69
N ARG A 71 -3.19 10.46 3.25
CA ARG A 71 -3.56 11.06 4.52
C ARG A 71 -3.71 9.95 5.55
N PHE A 72 -3.02 10.07 6.67
CA PHE A 72 -3.09 9.11 7.78
C PHE A 72 -3.76 9.75 8.99
N HIS A 73 -4.65 9.01 9.65
CA HIS A 73 -5.14 9.36 10.97
C HIS A 73 -4.10 8.95 12.05
N PRO A 74 -3.78 9.79 13.04
CA PRO A 74 -2.77 9.47 14.06
C PRO A 74 -2.98 8.15 14.81
N ARG A 75 -4.24 7.80 15.12
CA ARG A 75 -4.58 6.53 15.80
C ARG A 75 -4.19 5.27 15.01
N LEU A 76 -3.96 5.37 13.70
CA LEU A 76 -3.45 4.25 12.89
C LEU A 76 -2.13 3.71 13.46
N PHE A 77 -1.28 4.60 13.97
CA PHE A 77 0.04 4.27 14.50
C PHE A 77 0.02 3.79 15.96
N GLN A 78 -1.16 3.61 16.54
CA GLN A 78 -1.35 3.07 17.90
C GLN A 78 -1.76 1.59 17.90
N GLN A 79 -1.87 0.97 16.71
CA GLN A 79 -2.27 -0.42 16.55
C GLN A 79 -1.28 -1.39 17.21
N ARG A 80 -1.81 -2.52 17.69
CA ARG A 80 -1.01 -3.62 18.24
C ARG A 80 -1.33 -4.93 17.50
N PRO A 81 -0.31 -5.65 16.99
CA PRO A 81 1.11 -5.33 17.02
C PRO A 81 1.49 -4.06 16.24
N ALA A 82 2.58 -3.40 16.66
CA ALA A 82 3.08 -2.15 16.07
C ALA A 82 3.29 -2.21 14.54
N TRP A 83 3.64 -3.38 14.00
CA TRP A 83 3.85 -3.56 12.57
C TRP A 83 2.55 -3.52 11.74
N LEU A 84 1.35 -3.61 12.36
CA LEU A 84 0.08 -3.44 11.63
C LEU A 84 -0.07 -2.02 11.06
N ALA A 85 0.44 -1.00 11.76
CA ALA A 85 0.48 0.36 11.23
C ALA A 85 1.34 0.43 9.94
N GLN A 86 2.39 -0.39 9.85
CA GLN A 86 3.26 -0.45 8.68
C GLN A 86 2.55 -1.16 7.50
N VAL A 87 1.72 -2.18 7.78
CA VAL A 87 0.86 -2.84 6.79
C VAL A 87 -0.09 -1.82 6.17
N ALA A 88 -0.75 -1.00 7.00
CA ALA A 88 -1.64 0.05 6.52
C ALA A 88 -0.91 1.09 5.64
N VAL A 89 0.31 1.49 6.00
CA VAL A 89 1.13 2.37 5.13
C VAL A 89 1.39 1.71 3.77
N VAL A 90 1.75 0.43 3.73
CA VAL A 90 1.97 -0.31 2.47
C VAL A 90 0.69 -0.48 1.65
N HIS A 91 -0.44 -0.73 2.30
CA HIS A 91 -1.75 -0.78 1.67
C HIS A 91 -2.04 0.53 0.93
N GLU A 92 -1.86 1.69 1.58
CA GLU A 92 -2.09 2.99 0.93
C GLU A 92 -1.09 3.28 -0.20
N LEU A 93 0.18 2.88 -0.04
CA LEU A 93 1.17 2.97 -1.12
C LEU A 93 0.76 2.15 -2.34
N ALA A 94 0.12 0.99 -2.15
CA ALA A 94 -0.38 0.16 -3.22
C ALA A 94 -1.51 0.84 -3.99
N HIS A 95 -2.41 1.57 -3.33
CA HIS A 95 -3.39 2.41 -4.02
C HIS A 95 -2.73 3.50 -4.86
N VAL A 96 -1.74 4.22 -4.31
CA VAL A 96 -0.97 5.23 -5.08
C VAL A 96 -0.31 4.60 -6.30
N TRP A 97 0.26 3.39 -6.13
CA TRP A 97 0.84 2.64 -7.23
C TRP A 97 -0.20 2.34 -8.32
N ALA A 98 -1.38 1.83 -7.97
CA ALA A 98 -2.45 1.57 -8.94
C ALA A 98 -2.91 2.84 -9.69
N PHE A 99 -3.12 3.95 -8.97
CA PHE A 99 -3.51 5.23 -9.58
C PHE A 99 -2.48 5.73 -10.59
N ARG A 100 -1.18 5.54 -10.30
CA ARG A 100 -0.08 6.09 -11.10
C ARG A 100 0.47 5.14 -12.15
N ALA A 101 0.23 3.83 -12.02
CA ALA A 101 0.53 2.83 -13.05
C ALA A 101 -0.40 2.93 -14.27
N LYS A 102 -1.42 3.79 -14.19
CA LYS A 102 -2.41 3.96 -15.25
C LYS A 102 -1.83 4.64 -16.50
N PRO A 103 -2.09 4.10 -17.70
CA PRO A 103 -1.74 4.78 -18.96
C PRO A 103 -2.36 6.18 -19.01
N ARG A 104 -1.63 7.17 -19.53
CA ARG A 104 -2.11 8.57 -19.62
C ARG A 104 -3.45 8.68 -20.34
N ALA A 105 -3.66 7.89 -21.39
CA ALA A 105 -4.91 7.85 -22.15
C ALA A 105 -6.14 7.43 -21.31
N LEU A 106 -5.93 6.74 -20.19
CA LEU A 106 -6.99 6.29 -19.29
C LEU A 106 -7.04 7.11 -18.00
N ALA A 107 -6.19 8.12 -17.83
CA ALA A 107 -6.05 8.90 -16.58
C ALA A 107 -7.37 9.53 -16.09
N TRP A 108 -8.32 9.78 -16.99
CA TRP A 108 -9.63 10.38 -16.71
C TRP A 108 -10.66 9.40 -16.16
N LEU A 109 -10.49 8.09 -16.37
CA LEU A 109 -11.44 7.11 -15.84
C LEU A 109 -11.33 7.05 -14.30
N PRO A 110 -12.43 6.95 -13.54
CA PRO A 110 -12.39 6.80 -12.07
C PRO A 110 -12.05 5.36 -11.63
N ILE A 111 -11.46 4.57 -12.53
CA ILE A 111 -11.25 3.14 -12.39
C ILE A 111 -9.76 2.83 -12.25
N ASP A 112 -9.39 2.05 -11.24
CA ASP A 112 -8.06 1.46 -11.09
C ASP A 112 -7.88 0.27 -12.03
N VAL A 113 -7.43 0.58 -13.25
CA VAL A 113 -7.22 -0.42 -14.33
C VAL A 113 -6.30 -1.55 -13.88
N LEU A 114 -5.27 -1.23 -13.09
CA LEU A 114 -4.35 -2.24 -12.55
C LEU A 114 -5.08 -3.21 -11.62
N ALA A 115 -5.91 -2.68 -10.73
CA ALA A 115 -6.67 -3.47 -9.79
C ALA A 115 -7.68 -4.38 -10.50
N TRP A 116 -8.40 -3.87 -11.50
CA TRP A 116 -9.28 -4.71 -12.34
C TRP A 116 -8.53 -5.80 -13.11
N ARG A 117 -7.32 -5.53 -13.58
CA ARG A 117 -6.49 -6.56 -14.24
C ARG A 117 -6.12 -7.68 -13.27
N LEU A 118 -5.90 -7.37 -11.98
CA LEU A 118 -5.70 -8.39 -10.96
C LEU A 118 -6.97 -9.26 -10.82
N VAL A 119 -8.13 -8.63 -10.61
CA VAL A 119 -9.42 -9.33 -10.45
C VAL A 119 -9.64 -10.33 -11.59
N TRP A 120 -9.45 -9.88 -12.85
CA TRP A 120 -9.60 -10.75 -14.02
C TRP A 120 -8.55 -11.85 -14.10
N PHE A 121 -7.29 -11.56 -13.73
CA PHE A 121 -6.20 -12.54 -13.76
C PHE A 121 -6.38 -13.64 -12.70
N ALA A 122 -6.73 -13.25 -11.47
CA ALA A 122 -6.99 -14.15 -10.35
C ALA A 122 -8.27 -14.98 -10.61
N TRP A 123 -9.30 -14.34 -11.17
CA TRP A 123 -10.62 -14.86 -11.57
C TRP A 123 -11.39 -15.60 -10.47
N ARG A 124 -10.94 -16.82 -10.13
CA ARG A 124 -11.52 -17.71 -9.11
C ARG A 124 -10.72 -17.73 -7.81
N GLU A 125 -9.45 -17.34 -7.85
CA GLU A 125 -8.60 -17.29 -6.64
C GLU A 125 -9.06 -16.14 -5.75
N PRO A 126 -9.49 -16.38 -4.50
CA PRO A 126 -10.00 -15.32 -3.62
C PRO A 126 -8.89 -14.33 -3.25
N GLY A 127 -9.28 -13.07 -3.03
CA GLY A 127 -8.41 -12.06 -2.44
C GLY A 127 -7.91 -12.48 -1.05
N PRO A 128 -6.80 -11.88 -0.58
CA PRO A 128 -6.04 -12.40 0.55
C PRO A 128 -6.72 -12.23 1.92
N THR A 129 -7.62 -11.26 2.03
CA THR A 129 -8.35 -10.91 3.26
C THR A 129 -9.84 -10.75 2.99
N ARG A 130 -10.68 -10.72 4.01
CA ARG A 130 -12.14 -10.51 3.90
C ARG A 130 -12.46 -9.22 3.16
N TYR A 131 -11.65 -8.18 3.35
CA TYR A 131 -11.79 -6.91 2.65
C TYR A 131 -11.46 -7.08 1.16
N GLY A 132 -10.31 -7.67 0.84
CA GLY A 132 -9.90 -7.95 -0.54
C GLY A 132 -10.80 -8.96 -1.28
N ARG A 133 -11.55 -9.82 -0.57
CA ARG A 133 -12.50 -10.78 -1.17
C ARG A 133 -13.71 -10.13 -1.83
N ARG A 134 -13.97 -8.84 -1.58
CA ARG A 134 -15.01 -8.06 -2.27
C ARG A 134 -14.56 -7.59 -3.66
N ARG A 135 -13.68 -8.33 -4.32
CA ARG A 135 -12.96 -7.97 -5.55
C ARG A 135 -13.76 -7.36 -6.70
N TRP A 136 -14.99 -7.80 -6.92
CA TRP A 136 -15.86 -7.27 -7.98
C TRP A 136 -16.51 -5.93 -7.61
N LEU A 137 -16.60 -5.64 -6.31
CA LEU A 137 -17.15 -4.40 -5.75
C LEU A 137 -16.04 -3.41 -5.40
N GLN A 138 -14.87 -3.91 -4.98
CA GLN A 138 -13.73 -3.16 -4.49
C GLN A 138 -12.39 -3.71 -5.03
N PRO A 139 -12.16 -3.64 -6.36
CA PRO A 139 -10.91 -4.09 -6.97
C PRO A 139 -9.68 -3.42 -6.36
N SER A 140 -9.77 -2.11 -6.09
CA SER A 140 -8.68 -1.30 -5.52
C SER A 140 -8.21 -1.89 -4.19
N GLU A 141 -9.14 -2.35 -3.37
CA GLU A 141 -8.87 -2.99 -2.08
C GLU A 141 -8.28 -4.38 -2.24
N GLU A 142 -8.76 -5.18 -3.21
CA GLU A 142 -8.11 -6.48 -3.51
C GLU A 142 -6.65 -6.28 -3.90
N TRP A 143 -6.35 -5.27 -4.73
CA TRP A 143 -4.98 -4.93 -5.08
C TRP A 143 -4.16 -4.48 -3.86
N ALA A 144 -4.68 -3.56 -3.06
CA ALA A 144 -3.96 -3.02 -1.91
C ALA A 144 -3.68 -4.09 -0.84
N GLU A 145 -4.68 -4.91 -0.51
CA GLU A 145 -4.54 -6.06 0.39
C GLU A 145 -3.56 -7.11 -0.16
N THR A 146 -3.57 -7.32 -1.48
CA THR A 146 -2.62 -8.23 -2.17
C THR A 146 -1.17 -7.77 -2.03
N VAL A 147 -0.90 -6.49 -2.27
CA VAL A 147 0.45 -5.94 -2.11
C VAL A 147 0.85 -5.94 -0.63
N ALA A 148 -0.05 -5.55 0.27
CA ALA A 148 0.20 -5.57 1.71
C ALA A 148 0.58 -6.98 2.21
N ALA A 149 -0.19 -8.00 1.82
CA ALA A 149 0.09 -9.39 2.15
C ALA A 149 1.36 -9.94 1.46
N TYR A 150 1.73 -9.42 0.29
CA TYR A 150 2.97 -9.79 -0.39
C TYR A 150 4.20 -9.25 0.36
N VAL A 151 4.15 -8.00 0.84
CA VAL A 151 5.24 -7.35 1.56
C VAL A 151 5.31 -7.78 3.04
N TYR A 152 4.16 -8.07 3.66
CA TYR A 152 4.04 -8.52 5.05
C TYR A 152 3.32 -9.88 5.12
N PRO A 153 3.98 -11.01 4.81
CA PRO A 153 3.34 -12.32 4.90
C PRO A 153 2.77 -12.64 6.30
N GLU A 154 3.40 -12.13 7.37
CA GLU A 154 2.95 -12.29 8.76
C GLU A 154 1.60 -11.60 9.04
N TYR A 155 1.18 -10.68 8.18
CA TYR A 155 -0.15 -10.07 8.24
C TYR A 155 -1.25 -11.13 8.14
N LEU A 156 -1.08 -12.09 7.23
CA LEU A 156 -2.05 -13.17 7.03
C LEU A 156 -2.05 -14.14 8.21
N ASP A 157 -0.88 -14.42 8.79
CA ASP A 157 -0.79 -15.24 10.01
C ASP A 157 -1.51 -14.59 11.19
N HIS A 158 -1.38 -13.28 11.34
CA HIS A 158 -2.11 -12.53 12.35
C HIS A 158 -3.62 -12.63 12.12
N LEU A 159 -4.10 -12.30 10.92
CA LEU A 159 -5.52 -12.34 10.58
C LEU A 159 -6.13 -13.73 10.80
N ARG A 160 -5.44 -14.80 10.39
CA ARG A 160 -5.90 -16.18 10.62
C ARG A 160 -6.12 -16.53 12.07
N ARG A 161 -5.34 -15.93 12.98
CA ARG A 161 -5.44 -16.17 14.42
C ARG A 161 -6.47 -15.29 15.12
N THR A 162 -6.85 -14.16 14.52
CA THR A 162 -7.67 -13.14 15.20
C THR A 162 -9.07 -13.01 14.63
N SER A 163 -9.24 -12.98 13.32
CA SER A 163 -10.51 -12.56 12.71
C SER A 163 -10.87 -13.23 11.38
N GLU A 164 -9.91 -13.76 10.64
CA GLU A 164 -10.10 -14.29 9.28
C GLU A 164 -9.34 -15.61 9.08
N PRO A 165 -9.85 -16.75 9.60
CA PRO A 165 -9.21 -18.07 9.48
C PRO A 165 -8.79 -18.47 8.07
N GLU A 166 -9.47 -17.92 7.07
CA GLU A 166 -9.26 -18.17 5.65
C GLU A 166 -8.28 -17.20 4.96
N ALA A 167 -7.68 -16.25 5.68
CA ALA A 167 -6.74 -15.28 5.11
C ALA A 167 -5.51 -15.99 4.50
N TRP A 168 -5.25 -15.71 3.22
CA TRP A 168 -4.20 -16.38 2.46
C TRP A 168 -3.91 -15.67 1.14
N LEU A 169 -2.64 -15.46 0.81
CA LEU A 169 -2.22 -14.91 -0.48
C LEU A 169 -1.88 -16.04 -1.46
N GLY A 170 -2.77 -16.23 -2.44
CA GLY A 170 -2.62 -17.26 -3.45
C GLY A 170 -1.57 -16.98 -4.53
N PRO A 171 -1.22 -18.01 -5.33
CA PRO A 171 -0.13 -17.95 -6.29
C PRO A 171 -0.40 -16.99 -7.45
N LYS A 172 -1.64 -16.83 -7.92
CA LYS A 172 -1.93 -15.88 -8.99
C LYS A 172 -1.76 -14.44 -8.53
N HIS A 173 -2.18 -14.13 -7.30
CA HIS A 173 -1.95 -12.79 -6.74
C HIS A 173 -0.46 -12.47 -6.63
N ARG A 174 0.36 -13.39 -6.10
CA ARG A 174 1.83 -13.25 -6.05
C ARG A 174 2.43 -13.04 -7.43
N THR A 175 2.05 -13.90 -8.38
CA THR A 175 2.52 -13.83 -9.77
C THR A 175 2.17 -12.50 -10.41
N PHE A 176 0.95 -12.00 -10.16
CA PHE A 176 0.50 -10.74 -10.72
C PHE A 176 1.31 -9.56 -10.18
N VAL A 177 1.50 -9.47 -8.86
CA VAL A 177 2.34 -8.42 -8.24
C VAL A 177 3.75 -8.41 -8.85
N GLN A 178 4.37 -9.59 -9.00
CA GLN A 178 5.70 -9.72 -9.60
C GLN A 178 5.72 -9.26 -11.06
N ARG A 179 4.73 -9.66 -11.86
CA ARG A 179 4.62 -9.24 -13.28
C ARG A 179 4.45 -7.73 -13.41
N VAL A 180 3.61 -7.13 -12.56
CA VAL A 180 3.39 -5.68 -12.58
C VAL A 180 4.68 -4.96 -12.21
N TYR A 181 5.38 -5.41 -11.16
CA TYR A 181 6.68 -4.88 -10.78
C TYR A 181 7.66 -4.95 -11.96
N GLN A 182 7.87 -6.13 -12.55
CA GLN A 182 8.81 -6.34 -13.67
C GLN A 182 8.46 -5.52 -14.92
N THR A 183 7.17 -5.31 -15.21
CA THR A 183 6.75 -4.55 -16.39
C THR A 183 6.99 -3.05 -16.24
N MET A 184 7.04 -2.55 -15.00
CA MET A 184 7.15 -1.12 -14.72
C MET A 184 8.59 -0.63 -14.53
N CYS A 185 9.58 -1.53 -14.43
CA CYS A 185 10.83 -1.28 -13.72
C CYS A 185 12.16 -1.46 -14.49
#